data_AF-A0A9D7VE44-F1
#
_entry.id   AF-A0A9D7VE44-F1
#
_cell.length_a   1.000
_cell.length_b   1.000
_cell.length_c   1.000
_cell.angle_alpha   90.00
_cell.angle_beta   90.00
_cell.angle_gamma   90.00
#
_symmetry.space_group_name_H-M   'P 1'
#
loop_
_entity.id
_entity.type
_entity.pdbx_description
1 polymer ?
#
loop_
_entity_poly.entity_id
_entity_poly.type
_entity_poly.pdbx_seq_one_letter_code
_entity_poly.pdbx_strand_id
1 'polypeptide(L)'
;MQIADIFAILHPAIAVIFVFPLIGIVVNFAWQTRQRRLQILAGNKSKIPPVVGPEHKQLGEWLTSAVVGVTLIGLSYPIGKNIIKNQLWNQTPFQVILILLIFVGVIASLVLLYRAQQRIWRGIFATLTGTGLVILGFQDGVFRRDNEWYWSHFYIGMTAALLMIFSLAIVQDIYQDKSHRWRIIHTILNCIALLLFIGQGITGTRDLIEIPLSWQEQYIYQCDYANQTCPTANPQTPK
;
A
#
# COMPACT_ATOMS: atom_id res chain seq x y z
N MET A 1 16.00 -4.23 -20.62
CA MET A 1 14.74 -4.44 -19.88
C MET A 1 13.66 -4.86 -20.86
N GLN A 2 12.92 -5.90 -20.51
CA GLN A 2 11.74 -6.33 -21.24
C GLN A 2 10.50 -5.61 -20.69
N ILE A 3 9.37 -5.73 -21.39
CA ILE A 3 8.08 -5.16 -20.96
C ILE A 3 7.69 -5.64 -19.55
N ALA A 4 7.97 -6.90 -19.22
CA ALA A 4 7.73 -7.45 -17.89
C ALA A 4 8.50 -6.68 -16.79
N ASP A 5 9.76 -6.32 -17.04
CA ASP A 5 10.58 -5.55 -16.10
C ASP A 5 9.99 -4.16 -15.87
N ILE A 6 9.45 -3.52 -16.92
CA ILE A 6 8.79 -2.20 -16.83
C ILE A 6 7.56 -2.29 -15.93
N PHE A 7 6.73 -3.32 -16.08
CA PHE A 7 5.57 -3.52 -15.21
C PHE A 7 5.97 -3.83 -13.77
N ALA A 8 7.06 -4.57 -13.56
CA ALA A 8 7.59 -4.86 -12.22
C ALA A 8 7.98 -3.58 -11.46
N ILE A 9 8.61 -2.62 -12.15
CA ILE A 9 9.06 -1.34 -11.55
C ILE A 9 8.01 -0.23 -11.58
N LEU A 10 6.82 -0.47 -12.14
CA LEU A 10 5.80 0.57 -12.27
C LEU A 10 5.34 1.08 -10.90
N HIS A 11 5.05 0.16 -9.98
CA HIS A 11 4.58 0.53 -8.65
C HIS A 11 5.65 1.29 -7.81
N PRO A 12 6.94 0.91 -7.76
CA PRO A 12 7.93 1.70 -7.03
C PRO A 12 8.19 3.05 -7.71
N ALA A 13 8.13 3.13 -9.05
CA ALA A 13 8.27 4.41 -9.75
C ALA A 13 7.16 5.39 -9.34
N ILE A 14 5.90 4.94 -9.32
CA ILE A 14 4.77 5.75 -8.84
C ILE A 14 4.94 6.11 -7.36
N ALA A 15 5.39 5.16 -6.53
CA ALA A 15 5.62 5.40 -5.10
C ALA A 15 6.63 6.53 -4.87
N VAL A 16 7.75 6.51 -5.59
CA VAL A 16 8.81 7.53 -5.49
C VAL A 16 8.35 8.89 -6.01
N ILE A 17 7.69 8.92 -7.18
CA ILE A 17 7.32 10.18 -7.84
C ILE A 17 6.15 10.86 -7.13
N PHE A 18 5.22 10.09 -6.57
CA PHE A 18 3.94 10.62 -6.10
C PHE A 18 3.67 10.32 -4.62
N VAL A 19 3.76 9.06 -4.19
CA VAL A 19 3.33 8.65 -2.84
C VAL A 19 4.26 9.22 -1.76
N PHE A 20 5.57 9.07 -1.90
CA PHE A 20 6.54 9.53 -0.89
C PHE A 20 6.54 11.06 -0.70
N PRO A 21 6.52 11.89 -1.77
CA PRO A 21 6.33 13.33 -1.61
C PRO A 21 5.01 13.66 -0.92
N LEU A 22 3.91 12.99 -1.29
CA LEU A 22 2.60 13.22 -0.69
C LEU A 22 2.56 12.89 0.80
N ILE A 23 3.23 11.82 1.24
CA ILE A 23 3.39 11.50 2.68
C ILE A 23 4.06 12.68 3.41
N GLY A 24 5.16 13.21 2.88
CA GLY A 24 5.86 14.35 3.47
C GLY A 24 4.97 15.58 3.61
N ILE A 25 4.17 15.88 2.58
CA ILE A 25 3.21 16.98 2.60
C ILE A 25 2.13 16.73 3.67
N VAL A 26 1.51 15.55 3.69
CA VAL A 26 0.46 15.20 4.66
C VAL A 26 0.97 15.30 6.11
N VAL A 27 2.18 14.82 6.39
CA VAL A 27 2.82 14.89 7.71
C VAL A 27 3.09 16.34 8.12
N ASN A 28 3.60 17.17 7.20
CA ASN A 28 3.80 18.60 7.46
C ASN A 28 2.47 19.30 7.83
N PHE A 29 1.41 19.04 7.06
CA PHE A 29 0.09 19.59 7.32
C PHE A 29 -0.55 19.08 8.62
N ALA A 30 -0.30 17.81 8.98
CA ALA A 30 -0.70 17.24 10.27
C ALA A 30 -0.01 17.99 11.43
N TRP A 31 1.30 18.23 11.30
CA TRP A 31 2.09 18.97 12.27
C TRP A 31 1.60 20.41 12.44
N GLN A 32 1.42 21.14 11.33
CA GLN A 32 0.88 22.50 11.35
C GLN A 32 -0.50 22.57 11.99
N THR A 33 -1.38 21.62 11.67
CA THR A 33 -2.72 21.51 12.28
C THR A 33 -2.63 21.35 13.80
N ARG A 34 -1.72 20.50 14.28
CA ARG A 34 -1.48 20.30 15.72
C ARG A 34 -0.92 21.57 16.37
N GLN A 35 0.11 22.16 15.79
CA GLN A 35 0.76 23.37 16.32
C GLN A 35 -0.21 24.54 16.43
N ARG A 36 -1.03 24.75 15.40
CA ARG A 36 -2.09 25.77 15.42
C ARG A 36 -3.05 25.58 16.59
N ARG A 37 -3.52 24.36 16.82
CA ARG A 37 -4.44 24.04 17.92
C ARG A 37 -3.82 24.31 19.28
N LEU A 38 -2.55 23.94 19.49
CA LEU A 38 -1.84 24.21 20.73
C LEU A 38 -1.65 25.70 20.99
N GLN A 39 -1.31 26.48 19.95
CA GLN A 39 -1.17 27.93 20.07
C GLN A 39 -2.50 28.62 20.43
N ILE A 40 -3.60 28.21 19.80
CA ILE A 40 -4.95 28.72 20.12
C ILE A 40 -5.33 28.35 21.57
N LEU A 41 -5.06 27.12 22.00
CA LEU A 41 -5.33 26.67 23.37
C LEU A 41 -4.55 27.48 24.42
N ALA A 42 -3.31 27.88 24.09
CA ALA A 42 -2.49 28.74 24.92
C ALA A 42 -2.89 30.23 24.90
N GLY A 43 -3.99 30.60 24.21
CA GLY A 43 -4.46 31.98 24.08
C GLY A 43 -3.67 32.83 23.08
N ASN A 44 -2.74 32.24 22.32
CA ASN A 44 -1.90 32.96 21.37
C ASN A 44 -2.55 33.05 19.98
N LYS A 45 -2.35 34.19 19.30
CA LYS A 45 -2.69 34.30 17.87
C LYS A 45 -1.71 33.47 17.03
N SER A 46 -2.19 32.39 16.46
CA SER A 46 -1.38 31.52 15.60
C SER A 46 -1.15 32.15 14.22
N LYS A 47 0.11 32.14 13.75
CA LYS A 47 0.51 32.53 12.39
C LYS A 47 0.20 31.46 11.33
N ILE A 48 -0.12 30.24 11.77
CA ILE A 48 -0.46 29.14 10.87
C ILE A 48 -1.88 29.38 10.33
N PRO A 49 -2.11 29.34 9.01
CA PRO A 49 -3.43 29.57 8.43
C PRO A 49 -4.52 28.62 8.98
N PRO A 50 -5.79 29.04 9.05
CA PRO A 50 -6.89 28.16 9.48
C PRO A 50 -7.19 27.02 8.49
N VAL A 51 -6.77 27.16 7.23
CA VAL A 51 -7.01 26.20 6.14
C VAL A 51 -6.18 24.91 6.25
N VAL A 52 -5.12 24.88 7.07
CA VAL A 52 -4.23 23.70 7.19
C VAL A 52 -4.94 22.42 7.64
N GLY A 53 -6.01 22.53 8.44
CA GLY A 53 -6.79 21.37 8.87
C GLY A 53 -7.62 20.76 7.74
N PRO A 54 -8.46 21.56 7.05
CA PRO A 54 -9.15 21.13 5.84
C PRO A 54 -8.21 20.59 4.74
N GLU A 55 -7.08 21.25 4.48
CA GLU A 55 -6.10 20.78 3.48
C GLU A 55 -5.44 19.47 3.90
N HIS A 56 -5.09 19.29 5.18
CA HIS A 56 -4.60 18.02 5.70
C HIS A 56 -5.58 16.86 5.41
N LYS A 57 -6.88 17.08 5.64
CA LYS A 57 -7.92 16.07 5.34
C LYS A 57 -7.92 15.73 3.85
N GLN A 58 -7.97 16.72 2.96
CA GLN A 58 -8.02 16.50 1.52
C GLN A 58 -6.76 15.76 1.01
N LEU A 59 -5.59 16.17 1.48
CA LEU A 59 -4.33 15.50 1.14
C LEU A 59 -4.27 14.07 1.72
N GLY A 60 -4.84 13.84 2.91
CA GLY A 60 -4.98 12.51 3.50
C GLY A 60 -5.88 11.59 2.68
N GLU A 61 -6.98 12.11 2.12
CA GLU A 61 -7.82 11.39 1.17
C GLU A 61 -7.03 11.01 -0.11
N TRP A 62 -6.25 11.95 -0.65
CA TRP A 62 -5.40 11.66 -1.80
C TRP A 62 -4.36 10.60 -1.48
N LEU A 63 -3.75 10.66 -0.29
CA LEU A 63 -2.78 9.66 0.17
C LEU A 63 -3.42 8.28 0.28
N THR A 64 -4.61 8.15 0.87
CA THR A 64 -5.32 6.86 0.92
C THR A 64 -5.56 6.29 -0.47
N SER A 65 -6.07 7.11 -1.40
CA SER A 65 -6.28 6.67 -2.79
C SER A 65 -4.98 6.26 -3.48
N ALA A 66 -3.90 7.02 -3.28
CA ALA A 66 -2.60 6.73 -3.87
C ALA A 66 -2.01 5.42 -3.34
N VAL A 67 -2.09 5.19 -2.03
CA VAL A 67 -1.57 3.98 -1.37
C VAL A 67 -2.36 2.74 -1.77
N VAL A 68 -3.70 2.82 -1.79
CA VAL A 68 -4.53 1.70 -2.25
C VAL A 68 -4.31 1.45 -3.75
N GLY A 69 -4.25 2.50 -4.56
CA GLY A 69 -4.01 2.40 -6.00
C GLY A 69 -2.65 1.77 -6.33
N VAL A 70 -1.57 2.22 -5.70
CA VAL A 70 -0.23 1.65 -5.93
C VAL A 70 -0.16 0.20 -5.42
N THR A 71 -0.89 -0.14 -4.35
CA THR A 71 -1.01 -1.52 -3.87
C THR A 71 -1.68 -2.40 -4.92
N LEU A 72 -2.80 -1.96 -5.51
CA LEU A 72 -3.48 -2.72 -6.57
C LEU A 72 -2.58 -2.92 -7.80
N ILE A 73 -1.82 -1.88 -8.19
CA ILE A 73 -0.84 -1.98 -9.28
C ILE A 73 0.25 -3.01 -8.91
N GLY A 74 0.82 -2.91 -7.70
CA GLY A 74 1.86 -3.81 -7.21
C GLY A 74 1.40 -5.27 -7.13
N LEU A 75 0.13 -5.52 -6.82
CA LEU A 75 -0.45 -6.87 -6.81
C LEU A 75 -0.81 -7.38 -8.22
N SER A 76 -1.21 -6.49 -9.13
CA SER A 76 -1.66 -6.88 -10.47
C SER A 76 -0.59 -7.60 -11.29
N TYR A 77 0.68 -7.16 -11.20
CA TYR A 77 1.79 -7.76 -11.92
C TYR A 77 2.09 -9.22 -11.50
N PRO A 78 2.38 -9.53 -10.22
CA PRO A 78 2.66 -10.90 -9.78
C PRO A 78 1.47 -11.84 -9.99
N ILE A 79 0.24 -11.37 -9.75
CA ILE A 79 -0.98 -12.16 -9.99
C ILE A 79 -1.15 -12.46 -11.49
N GLY A 80 -1.00 -11.44 -12.34
CA GLY A 80 -1.08 -11.60 -13.80
C GLY A 80 0.00 -12.54 -14.34
N LYS A 81 1.24 -12.40 -13.84
CA LYS A 81 2.34 -13.30 -14.17
C LYS A 81 2.02 -14.75 -13.80
N ASN A 82 1.44 -14.98 -12.63
CA ASN A 82 1.03 -16.31 -12.18
C ASN A 82 -0.08 -16.92 -13.06
N ILE A 83 -1.10 -16.12 -13.40
CA ILE A 83 -2.20 -16.54 -14.29
C ILE A 83 -1.67 -16.97 -15.66
N ILE A 84 -0.74 -16.21 -16.25
CA ILE A 84 -0.15 -16.52 -17.56
C ILE A 84 0.75 -17.76 -17.48
N LYS A 85 1.69 -17.79 -16.52
CA LYS A 85 2.68 -18.87 -16.38
C LYS A 85 2.03 -20.23 -16.15
N ASN A 86 0.97 -20.28 -15.34
CA ASN A 86 0.27 -21.51 -15.00
C ASN A 86 -0.98 -21.76 -15.87
N GLN A 87 -1.19 -20.95 -16.92
CA GLN A 87 -2.33 -21.08 -17.86
C GLN A 87 -3.70 -21.17 -17.15
N LEU A 88 -3.88 -20.42 -16.07
CA LEU A 88 -5.07 -20.52 -15.20
C LEU A 88 -6.37 -20.16 -15.93
N TRP A 89 -6.30 -19.38 -17.01
CA TRP A 89 -7.44 -19.12 -17.89
C TRP A 89 -8.05 -20.38 -18.49
N ASN A 90 -7.22 -21.38 -18.80
CA ASN A 90 -7.67 -22.65 -19.38
C ASN A 90 -8.01 -23.68 -18.29
N GLN A 91 -7.28 -23.67 -17.18
CA GLN A 91 -7.41 -24.68 -16.12
C GLN A 91 -8.49 -24.33 -15.10
N THR A 92 -8.56 -23.07 -14.67
CA THR A 92 -9.44 -22.58 -13.60
C THR A 92 -10.05 -21.21 -13.94
N PRO A 93 -10.81 -21.09 -15.05
CA PRO A 93 -11.33 -19.79 -15.53
C PRO A 93 -12.20 -19.05 -14.50
N PHE A 94 -12.97 -19.80 -13.69
CA PHE A 94 -13.79 -19.21 -12.63
C PHE A 94 -12.95 -18.45 -11.59
N GLN A 95 -11.80 -19.00 -11.19
CA GLN A 95 -10.88 -18.35 -10.26
C GLN A 95 -10.38 -17.03 -10.83
N VAL A 96 -10.00 -17.01 -12.11
CA VAL A 96 -9.50 -15.81 -12.77
C VAL A 96 -10.56 -14.73 -12.85
N ILE A 97 -11.80 -15.10 -13.23
CA ILE A 97 -12.94 -14.17 -13.25
C ILE A 97 -13.19 -13.60 -11.85
N LEU A 98 -13.16 -14.43 -10.80
CA LEU A 98 -13.37 -13.99 -9.43
C LEU A 98 -12.28 -13.01 -8.98
N ILE A 99 -11.01 -13.26 -9.30
CA ILE A 99 -9.90 -12.34 -8.99
C ILE A 99 -10.16 -10.97 -9.65
N LEU A 100 -10.53 -10.95 -10.93
CA LEU A 100 -10.83 -9.70 -11.64
C LEU A 100 -12.02 -8.96 -11.03
N LEU A 101 -13.08 -9.69 -10.64
CA LEU A 101 -14.22 -9.11 -9.94
C LEU A 101 -13.85 -8.52 -8.58
N ILE A 102 -12.91 -9.14 -7.84
CA ILE A 102 -12.42 -8.59 -6.58
C ILE A 102 -11.63 -7.30 -6.81
N PHE A 103 -10.78 -7.21 -7.85
CA PHE A 103 -10.12 -5.95 -8.22
C PHE A 103 -11.14 -4.83 -8.44
N VAL A 104 -12.17 -5.09 -9.26
CA VAL A 104 -13.25 -4.13 -9.51
C VAL A 104 -14.02 -3.81 -8.22
N GLY A 105 -14.31 -4.82 -7.41
CA GLY A 105 -15.02 -4.69 -6.15
C GLY A 105 -14.28 -3.84 -5.12
N VAL A 106 -12.95 -3.95 -5.03
CA VAL A 106 -12.11 -3.09 -4.18
C VAL A 106 -12.20 -1.64 -4.62
N ILE A 107 -12.04 -1.38 -5.92
CA ILE A 107 -12.11 -0.01 -6.48
C ILE A 107 -13.50 0.58 -6.24
N ALA A 108 -14.56 -0.16 -6.55
CA ALA A 108 -15.94 0.27 -6.34
C ALA A 108 -16.23 0.54 -4.86
N SER A 109 -15.79 -0.34 -3.96
CA SER A 109 -15.95 -0.18 -2.51
C SER A 109 -15.20 1.06 -1.99
N LEU A 110 -13.99 1.32 -2.48
CA LEU A 110 -13.24 2.52 -2.11
C LEU A 110 -13.97 3.80 -2.58
N VAL A 111 -14.49 3.81 -3.82
CA VAL A 111 -15.27 4.95 -4.33
C VAL A 111 -16.53 5.17 -3.50
N LEU A 112 -17.23 4.09 -3.11
CA LEU A 112 -18.40 4.17 -2.26
C LEU A 112 -18.06 4.63 -0.83
N LEU A 113 -16.89 4.25 -0.30
CA LEU A 113 -16.38 4.74 0.98
C LEU A 113 -16.24 6.26 0.99
N TYR A 114 -15.71 6.87 -0.08
CA TYR A 114 -15.63 8.32 -0.21
C TYR A 114 -17.01 9.02 -0.25
N ARG A 115 -18.03 8.33 -0.74
CA ARG A 115 -19.39 8.88 -0.86
C ARG A 115 -20.24 8.63 0.38
N ALA A 116 -19.88 7.64 1.20
CA ALA A 116 -20.67 7.21 2.34
C ALA A 116 -20.71 8.25 3.46
N GLN A 117 -21.92 8.71 3.78
CA GLN A 117 -22.16 9.66 4.88
C GLN A 117 -22.55 8.98 6.19
N GLN A 118 -23.22 7.82 6.14
CA GLN A 118 -23.65 7.14 7.37
C GLN A 118 -22.53 6.24 7.90
N ARG A 119 -22.39 6.20 9.24
CA ARG A 119 -21.32 5.45 9.92
C ARG A 119 -21.29 3.96 9.55
N ILE A 120 -22.45 3.32 9.44
CA ILE A 120 -22.57 1.90 9.07
C ILE A 120 -22.01 1.66 7.67
N TRP A 121 -22.41 2.47 6.69
CA TRP A 121 -21.94 2.35 5.31
C TRP A 121 -20.44 2.62 5.17
N ARG A 122 -19.90 3.61 5.90
CA ARG A 122 -18.44 3.83 5.97
C ARG A 122 -17.71 2.58 6.48
N GLY A 123 -18.22 1.96 7.54
CA GLY A 123 -17.70 0.70 8.07
C GLY A 123 -17.72 -0.42 7.03
N ILE A 124 -18.89 -0.67 6.41
CA ILE A 124 -19.07 -1.72 5.40
C ILE A 124 -18.10 -1.54 4.23
N PHE A 125 -18.05 -0.36 3.62
CA PHE A 125 -17.19 -0.14 2.47
C PHE A 125 -15.70 -0.16 2.81
N ALA A 126 -15.33 0.31 4.01
CA ALA A 126 -13.95 0.17 4.51
C ALA A 126 -13.56 -1.31 4.69
N THR A 127 -14.43 -2.12 5.30
CA THR A 127 -14.21 -3.56 5.45
C THR A 127 -14.14 -4.26 4.09
N LEU A 128 -15.06 -4.00 3.17
CA LEU A 128 -15.04 -4.60 1.83
C LEU A 128 -13.77 -4.23 1.06
N THR A 129 -13.35 -2.97 1.10
CA THR A 129 -12.11 -2.51 0.47
C THR A 129 -10.90 -3.22 1.08
N GLY A 130 -10.81 -3.25 2.41
CA GLY A 130 -9.69 -3.87 3.13
C GLY A 130 -9.62 -5.39 2.95
N THR A 131 -10.75 -6.08 3.09
CA THR A 131 -10.83 -7.54 2.87
C THR A 131 -10.49 -7.89 1.44
N GLY A 132 -10.98 -7.13 0.45
CA GLY A 132 -10.62 -7.37 -0.95
C GLY A 132 -9.13 -7.19 -1.21
N LEU A 133 -8.48 -6.18 -0.63
CA LEU A 133 -7.01 -6.04 -0.71
C LEU A 133 -6.28 -7.23 -0.09
N VAL A 134 -6.72 -7.72 1.07
CA VAL A 134 -6.13 -8.90 1.70
C VAL A 134 -6.32 -10.13 0.81
N ILE A 135 -7.52 -10.38 0.30
CA ILE A 135 -7.78 -11.54 -0.58
C ILE A 135 -6.89 -11.49 -1.84
N LEU A 136 -6.74 -10.31 -2.45
CA LEU A 136 -5.84 -10.13 -3.60
C LEU A 136 -4.37 -10.33 -3.19
N GLY A 137 -3.95 -9.80 -2.05
CA GLY A 137 -2.59 -9.94 -1.55
C GLY A 137 -2.17 -11.38 -1.25
N PHE A 138 -3.15 -12.23 -0.91
CA PHE A 138 -2.93 -13.64 -0.63
C PHE A 138 -3.10 -14.56 -1.85
N GLN A 139 -3.30 -14.01 -3.06
CA GLN A 139 -3.27 -14.81 -4.28
C GLN A 139 -1.89 -15.41 -4.54
N ASP A 140 -1.86 -16.52 -5.28
CA ASP A 140 -0.63 -17.17 -5.71
C ASP A 140 0.19 -16.26 -6.64
N GLY A 141 1.52 -16.35 -6.51
CA GLY A 141 2.48 -15.54 -7.25
C GLY A 141 2.85 -14.21 -6.60
N VAL A 142 2.10 -13.74 -5.59
CA VAL A 142 2.48 -12.56 -4.81
C VAL A 142 3.67 -12.91 -3.92
N PHE A 143 4.77 -12.17 -4.08
CA PHE A 143 5.94 -12.30 -3.21
C PHE A 143 5.65 -11.64 -1.86
N ARG A 144 5.53 -12.47 -0.81
CA ARG A 144 5.16 -12.03 0.54
C ARG A 144 6.26 -12.12 1.58
N ARG A 145 7.33 -12.89 1.31
CA ARG A 145 8.42 -13.14 2.26
C ARG A 145 7.92 -13.64 3.63
N ASP A 146 7.16 -14.73 3.60
CA ASP A 146 6.44 -15.27 4.76
C ASP A 146 7.38 -15.71 5.90
N ASN A 147 8.58 -16.19 5.57
CA ASN A 147 9.62 -16.60 6.52
C ASN A 147 10.18 -15.44 7.36
N GLU A 148 10.09 -14.20 6.86
CA GLU A 148 10.53 -12.97 7.54
C GLU A 148 9.40 -11.94 7.58
N TRP A 149 8.18 -12.39 7.94
CA TRP A 149 6.95 -11.60 7.84
C TRP A 149 7.03 -10.23 8.52
N TYR A 150 7.76 -10.12 9.64
CA TYR A 150 7.93 -8.87 10.40
C TYR A 150 8.83 -7.85 9.67
N TRP A 151 9.58 -8.29 8.67
CA TRP A 151 10.43 -7.47 7.79
C TRP A 151 10.00 -7.59 6.32
N SER A 152 8.76 -7.97 6.07
CA SER A 152 8.23 -8.12 4.73
C SER A 152 7.68 -6.80 4.19
N HIS A 153 8.06 -6.44 2.97
CA HIS A 153 7.46 -5.31 2.26
C HIS A 153 5.95 -5.48 2.08
N PHE A 154 5.50 -6.72 1.81
CA PHE A 154 4.10 -7.05 1.63
C PHE A 154 3.28 -6.81 2.90
N TYR A 155 3.69 -7.39 4.04
CA TYR A 155 2.87 -7.33 5.27
C TYR A 155 2.79 -5.91 5.84
N ILE A 156 3.91 -5.18 5.86
CA ILE A 156 3.91 -3.79 6.34
C ILE A 156 3.15 -2.87 5.37
N GLY A 157 3.25 -3.10 4.06
CA GLY A 157 2.51 -2.35 3.04
C GLY A 157 1.01 -2.59 3.10
N MET A 158 0.60 -3.85 3.25
CA MET A 158 -0.81 -4.20 3.44
C MET A 158 -1.37 -3.57 4.71
N THR A 159 -0.61 -3.61 5.81
CA THR A 159 -1.02 -2.97 7.06
C THR A 159 -1.12 -1.46 6.92
N ALA A 160 -0.16 -0.82 6.24
CA ALA A 160 -0.23 0.62 5.95
C ALA A 160 -1.47 0.97 5.11
N ALA A 161 -1.79 0.20 4.06
CA ALA A 161 -2.98 0.40 3.23
C ALA A 161 -4.28 0.26 4.04
N LEU A 162 -4.37 -0.76 4.92
CA LEU A 162 -5.51 -0.96 5.80
C LEU A 162 -5.67 0.19 6.81
N LEU A 163 -4.58 0.70 7.36
CA LEU A 163 -4.60 1.88 8.22
C LEU A 163 -5.05 3.14 7.48
N MET A 164 -4.66 3.32 6.21
CA MET A 164 -5.13 4.43 5.38
C MET A 164 -6.63 4.35 5.08
N ILE A 165 -7.15 3.15 4.78
CA ILE A 165 -8.59 2.90 4.60
C ILE A 165 -9.34 3.20 5.90
N PHE A 166 -8.82 2.72 7.04
CA PHE A 166 -9.40 3.00 8.35
C PHE A 166 -9.40 4.50 8.67
N SER A 167 -8.28 5.18 8.40
CA SER A 167 -8.12 6.62 8.60
C SER A 167 -9.19 7.41 7.83
N LEU A 168 -9.45 7.04 6.57
CA LEU A 168 -10.52 7.59 5.75
C LEU A 168 -11.92 7.28 6.34
N ALA A 169 -12.12 6.04 6.78
CA ALA A 169 -13.41 5.58 7.29
C ALA A 169 -13.85 6.30 8.57
N ILE A 170 -12.93 6.82 9.39
CA ILE A 170 -13.24 7.48 10.67
C ILE A 170 -13.28 9.01 10.60
N VAL A 171 -13.06 9.63 9.43
CA VAL A 171 -12.90 11.09 9.31
C VAL A 171 -14.07 11.85 9.95
N GLN A 172 -15.32 11.45 9.70
CA GLN A 172 -16.47 12.16 10.28
C GLN A 172 -16.54 11.98 11.80
N ASP A 173 -16.14 10.83 12.33
CA ASP A 173 -16.12 10.57 13.77
C ASP A 173 -15.11 11.49 14.48
N ILE A 174 -13.98 11.81 13.83
CA ILE A 174 -13.00 12.78 14.34
C ILE A 174 -13.61 14.18 14.50
N TYR A 175 -14.49 14.60 13.58
CA TYR A 175 -15.13 15.92 13.63
C TYR A 175 -16.32 15.97 14.59
N GLN A 176 -17.10 14.89 14.67
CA GLN A 176 -18.28 14.81 15.54
C GLN A 176 -17.92 14.59 17.02
N ASP A 177 -16.74 14.01 17.28
CA ASP A 177 -16.29 13.70 18.64
C ASP A 177 -15.72 14.90 19.40
N LYS A 178 -16.54 15.41 20.34
CA LYS A 178 -16.15 16.48 21.26
C LYS A 178 -15.14 16.05 22.33
N SER A 179 -15.01 14.75 22.60
CA SER A 179 -14.06 14.21 23.60
C SER A 179 -12.64 14.02 23.04
N HIS A 180 -12.45 14.25 21.74
CA HIS A 180 -11.17 14.11 21.03
C HIS A 180 -10.55 12.71 21.04
N ARG A 181 -11.28 11.68 21.46
CA ARG A 181 -10.83 10.28 21.46
C ARG A 181 -10.48 9.81 20.04
N TRP A 182 -11.35 10.05 19.06
CA TRP A 182 -11.10 9.65 17.67
C TRP A 182 -9.90 10.37 17.06
N ARG A 183 -9.65 11.60 17.47
CA ARG A 183 -8.47 12.37 17.06
C ARG A 183 -7.17 11.76 17.62
N ILE A 184 -7.19 11.35 18.89
CA ILE A 184 -6.05 10.68 19.52
C ILE A 184 -5.78 9.33 18.84
N ILE A 185 -6.83 8.52 18.64
CA ILE A 185 -6.74 7.24 17.93
C ILE A 185 -6.14 7.45 16.53
N HIS A 186 -6.69 8.39 15.75
CA HIS A 186 -6.17 8.74 14.43
C HIS A 186 -4.70 9.15 14.49
N THR A 187 -4.30 9.97 15.46
CA THR A 187 -2.91 10.43 15.59
C THR A 187 -1.96 9.25 15.87
N ILE A 188 -2.31 8.38 16.84
CA ILE A 188 -1.50 7.21 17.18
C ILE A 188 -1.35 6.27 15.98
N LEU A 189 -2.47 5.93 15.34
CA LEU A 189 -2.47 5.01 14.21
C LEU A 189 -1.73 5.58 12.98
N ASN A 190 -1.81 6.88 12.73
CA ASN A 190 -1.07 7.49 11.63
C ASN A 190 0.42 7.69 11.95
N CYS A 191 0.82 7.81 13.22
CA CYS A 191 2.22 7.69 13.61
C CYS A 191 2.76 6.28 13.31
N ILE A 192 1.97 5.23 13.61
CA ILE A 192 2.32 3.86 13.24
C ILE A 192 2.39 3.73 11.70
N ALA A 193 1.40 4.25 10.97
CA ALA A 193 1.41 4.22 9.50
C ALA A 193 2.63 4.93 8.92
N LEU A 194 3.06 6.06 9.48
CA LEU A 194 4.28 6.75 9.08
C LEU A 194 5.52 5.87 9.25
N LEU A 195 5.65 5.16 10.37
CA LEU A 195 6.74 4.21 10.58
C LEU A 195 6.68 3.05 9.58
N LEU A 196 5.49 2.55 9.26
CA LEU A 196 5.31 1.52 8.23
C LEU A 196 5.69 2.02 6.84
N PHE A 197 5.38 3.27 6.47
CA PHE A 197 5.82 3.86 5.20
C PHE A 197 7.34 4.00 5.11
N ILE A 198 8.00 4.40 6.20
CA ILE A 198 9.47 4.39 6.27
C ILE A 198 9.99 2.97 6.08
N GLY A 199 9.38 2.00 6.78
CA GLY A 199 9.66 0.58 6.60
C GLY A 199 9.52 0.13 5.14
N GLN A 200 8.46 0.53 4.45
CA GLN A 200 8.25 0.21 3.03
C GLN A 200 9.34 0.77 2.12
N GLY A 201 9.85 1.97 2.41
CA GLY A 201 10.98 2.52 1.66
C GLY A 201 12.24 1.65 1.78
N ILE A 202 12.52 1.14 2.97
CA ILE A 202 13.68 0.29 3.23
C ILE A 202 13.46 -1.11 2.65
N THR A 203 12.34 -1.77 2.99
CA THR A 203 12.05 -3.15 2.57
C THR A 203 11.78 -3.27 1.08
N GLY A 204 11.18 -2.25 0.47
CA GLY A 204 10.94 -2.22 -0.98
C GLY A 204 12.26 -2.10 -1.75
N THR A 205 13.20 -1.29 -1.26
CA THR A 205 14.53 -1.18 -1.87
C THR A 205 15.30 -2.50 -1.75
N ARG A 206 15.20 -3.20 -0.60
CA ARG A 206 15.76 -4.54 -0.44
C ARG A 206 15.13 -5.52 -1.44
N ASP A 207 13.81 -5.57 -1.51
CA ASP A 207 13.12 -6.53 -2.37
C ASP A 207 13.45 -6.29 -3.86
N LEU A 208 13.70 -5.04 -4.29
CA LEU A 208 14.19 -4.75 -5.64
C LEU A 208 15.59 -5.29 -5.95
N ILE A 209 16.42 -5.55 -4.94
CA ILE A 209 17.74 -6.18 -5.12
C ILE A 209 17.58 -7.70 -5.25
N GLU A 210 16.53 -8.27 -4.66
CA GLU A 210 16.27 -9.72 -4.66
C GLU A 210 15.38 -10.18 -5.79
N ILE A 211 14.49 -9.33 -6.30
CA ILE A 211 13.63 -9.61 -7.44
C ILE A 211 14.45 -9.37 -8.72
N PRO A 212 14.85 -10.43 -9.43
CA PRO A 212 15.73 -10.30 -10.59
C PRO A 212 14.97 -9.76 -11.81
N LEU A 213 15.71 -9.23 -12.79
CA LEU A 213 15.15 -8.93 -14.10
C LEU A 213 14.70 -10.22 -14.80
N SER A 214 13.75 -10.11 -15.72
CA SER A 214 13.13 -11.26 -16.39
C SER A 214 14.15 -12.18 -17.07
N TRP A 215 15.23 -11.64 -17.63
CA TRP A 215 16.30 -12.41 -18.26
C TRP A 215 17.22 -13.13 -17.24
N GLN A 216 17.30 -12.60 -16.01
CA GLN A 216 18.11 -13.14 -14.93
C GLN A 216 17.37 -14.18 -14.09
N GLU A 217 16.03 -14.16 -14.07
CA GLU A 217 15.18 -15.07 -13.27
C GLU A 217 15.63 -16.52 -13.35
N GLN A 218 15.85 -17.02 -14.57
CA GLN A 218 16.21 -18.41 -14.80
C GLN A 218 17.55 -18.82 -14.17
N TYR A 219 18.46 -17.87 -13.91
CA TYR A 219 19.77 -18.13 -13.30
C TYR A 219 19.74 -17.86 -11.80
N ILE A 220 19.13 -16.74 -11.41
CA ILE A 220 19.11 -16.27 -10.02
C ILE A 220 18.22 -17.17 -9.14
N TYR A 221 17.09 -17.66 -9.66
CA TYR A 221 16.23 -18.58 -8.91
C TYR A 221 16.78 -20.00 -8.77
N GLN A 222 17.92 -20.32 -9.39
CA GLN A 222 18.61 -21.59 -9.14
C GLN A 222 19.57 -21.51 -7.95
N CYS A 223 19.85 -20.32 -7.43
CA CYS A 223 20.72 -20.15 -6.27
C CYS A 223 20.04 -20.63 -4.99
N ASP A 224 20.85 -21.20 -4.09
CA ASP A 224 20.45 -21.49 -2.73
C ASP A 224 20.71 -20.25 -1.87
N TYR A 225 19.65 -19.49 -1.62
CA TYR A 225 19.69 -18.30 -0.79
C TYR A 225 19.96 -18.57 0.68
N ALA A 226 19.63 -19.76 1.19
CA ALA A 226 19.88 -20.12 2.59
C ALA A 226 21.37 -20.35 2.83
N ASN A 227 22.02 -21.04 1.89
CA ASN A 227 23.46 -21.32 1.97
C ASN A 227 24.33 -20.30 1.23
N GLN A 228 23.74 -19.28 0.60
CA GLN A 228 24.42 -18.24 -0.17
C GLN A 228 25.32 -18.81 -1.29
N THR A 229 24.82 -19.84 -1.99
CA THR A 229 25.54 -20.48 -3.10
C THR A 229 24.73 -20.42 -4.39
N CYS A 230 25.41 -20.39 -5.53
CA CYS A 230 24.78 -20.46 -6.85
C CYS A 230 25.41 -21.60 -7.65
N PRO A 231 24.66 -22.26 -8.56
CA PRO A 231 25.23 -23.25 -9.45
C PRO A 231 26.38 -22.64 -10.25
N THR A 232 27.54 -23.31 -10.26
CA THR A 232 28.65 -22.93 -11.13
C THR A 232 28.30 -23.26 -12.58
N ALA A 233 28.60 -22.33 -13.49
CA ALA A 233 28.36 -22.54 -14.92
C ALA A 233 29.08 -23.82 -15.37
N ASN A 234 28.34 -24.76 -15.96
CA ASN A 234 28.89 -26.02 -16.41
C ASN A 234 29.82 -25.74 -17.62
N PRO A 235 31.14 -26.00 -17.55
CA PRO A 235 32.10 -25.55 -18.57
C PRO A 235 31.94 -26.20 -19.96
N GLN A 236 30.92 -27.04 -20.17
CA GLN A 236 30.71 -27.84 -21.37
C GLN A 236 29.61 -27.33 -22.32
N THR A 237 29.00 -26.17 -22.07
CA THR A 237 28.05 -25.59 -23.04
C THR A 237 28.82 -24.77 -24.08
N PRO A 238 28.82 -25.15 -25.38
CA PRO A 238 29.45 -24.33 -26.42
C PRO A 238 28.74 -22.98 -26.51
N LYS A 239 29.53 -21.92 -26.75
CA LYS A 239 29.04 -20.56 -26.97
C LYS A 239 28.10 -20.46 -28.18
#